data_AF-A0A553MMH3-F1
#
_entry.id   AF-A0A553MMH3-F1
#
_cell.length_a   1.000
_cell.length_b   1.000
_cell.length_c   1.000
_cell.angle_alpha   90.00
_cell.angle_beta   90.00
_cell.angle_gamma   90.00
#
_symmetry.space_group_name_H-M   'P 1'
#
loop_
_entity.id
_entity.type
_entity.pdbx_description
1 polymer ?
#
loop_
_entity_poly.entity_id
_entity_poly.type
_entity_poly.pdbx_seq_one_letter_code
_entity_poly.pdbx_strand_id
1 'polypeptide(L)'
;MADVPDIAAVQIDQQEPITDIGVLASKKEIPDDYWVVGQTTDGFDANLWKDSIFKSKVTRYLCFTRAATSRNPKLSNVVVDMKLLELKDSLPEGFTPIQDTMDTQEQALRKERLCVKFVPRHSTDMAICNVAIQSKSKLSLPYHTYIGELNGLAIWYQLKNVPKPQEMVQKSTSVSDVTRCMQ
;
A
#
# COMPACT_ATOMS: atom_id res chain seq x y z
N MET A 1 26.27 23.62 22.82
CA MET A 1 25.84 23.23 21.46
C MET A 1 24.89 22.06 21.64
N ALA A 2 23.59 22.32 21.56
CA ALA A 2 22.59 21.26 21.60
C ALA A 2 22.41 20.78 20.15
N ASP A 3 22.65 19.50 19.89
CA ASP A 3 22.37 18.89 18.60
C ASP A 3 20.88 19.03 18.28
N VAL A 4 20.60 19.75 17.19
CA VAL A 4 19.27 19.81 16.59
C VAL A 4 19.04 18.45 15.92
N PRO A 5 17.99 17.69 16.27
CA PRO A 5 17.71 16.44 15.59
C PRO A 5 17.48 16.75 14.11
N ASP A 6 18.20 16.05 13.24
CA ASP A 6 18.13 16.18 11.79
C ASP A 6 16.69 15.93 11.31
N ILE A 7 15.99 17.03 11.05
CA ILE A 7 14.58 17.07 10.64
C ILE A 7 14.41 16.39 9.26
N ALA A 8 15.49 16.25 8.47
CA ALA A 8 15.48 15.58 7.17
C ALA A 8 15.41 14.04 7.28
N ALA A 9 15.95 13.45 8.35
CA ALA A 9 15.93 11.99 8.55
C ALA A 9 14.54 11.46 8.97
N VAL A 10 13.65 12.33 9.48
CA VAL A 10 12.31 11.95 9.95
C VAL A 10 11.33 11.74 8.79
N GLN A 11 11.52 12.38 7.64
CA GLN A 11 10.51 12.39 6.56
C GLN A 11 10.66 11.28 5.50
N ILE A 12 11.80 10.60 5.42
CA ILE A 12 12.02 9.56 4.40
C ILE A 12 11.53 8.18 4.88
N ASP A 13 11.28 8.00 6.18
CA ASP A 13 10.92 6.69 6.75
C ASP A 13 9.46 6.53 7.19
N GLN A 14 8.63 7.56 7.04
CA GLN A 14 7.21 7.56 7.47
C GLN A 14 6.23 7.51 6.29
N GLN A 15 6.43 6.58 5.36
CA GLN A 15 5.41 6.35 4.33
C GLN A 15 4.23 5.62 4.99
N GLU A 16 3.11 6.33 5.16
CA GLU A 16 1.89 5.75 5.73
C GLU A 16 1.49 4.46 5.00
N PRO A 17 0.90 3.48 5.72
CA PRO A 17 0.40 2.26 5.10
C PRO A 17 -0.60 2.54 3.98
N ILE A 18 -0.55 1.72 2.94
CA ILE A 18 -1.60 1.65 1.92
C ILE A 18 -2.86 1.09 2.58
N THR A 19 -3.98 1.80 2.39
CA THR A 19 -5.28 1.46 2.95
C THR A 19 -6.21 0.83 1.92
N ASP A 20 -5.96 1.05 0.63
CA ASP A 20 -6.65 0.36 -0.47
C ASP A 20 -5.81 0.32 -1.77
N ILE A 21 -6.08 -0.69 -2.61
CA ILE A 21 -5.43 -0.93 -3.90
C ILE A 21 -6.50 -1.27 -4.93
N GLY A 22 -6.40 -0.69 -6.11
CA GLY A 22 -7.30 -0.95 -7.23
C GLY A 22 -6.60 -0.97 -8.58
N VAL A 23 -7.41 -1.13 -9.62
CA VAL A 23 -6.98 -1.04 -11.02
C VAL A 23 -7.82 0.02 -11.73
N LEU A 24 -7.19 0.86 -12.55
CA LEU A 24 -7.85 1.85 -13.39
C LEU A 24 -7.69 1.49 -14.87
N ALA A 25 -8.73 1.74 -15.66
CA ALA A 25 -8.62 1.70 -17.11
C ALA A 25 -7.86 2.92 -17.67
N SER A 26 -7.97 4.08 -17.01
CA SER A 26 -7.43 5.36 -17.47
C SER A 26 -6.58 6.07 -16.41
N LYS A 27 -5.50 6.75 -16.84
CA LYS A 27 -4.71 7.65 -15.98
C LYS A 27 -5.36 9.03 -15.80
N LYS A 28 -6.51 9.28 -16.44
CA LYS A 28 -7.22 10.58 -16.41
C LYS A 28 -8.37 10.61 -15.41
N GLU A 29 -8.88 9.44 -15.03
CA GLU A 29 -10.05 9.28 -14.16
C GLU A 29 -9.60 8.63 -12.85
N ILE A 30 -8.65 9.26 -12.18
CA ILE A 30 -8.10 8.77 -10.91
C ILE A 30 -9.07 9.18 -9.79
N PRO A 31 -9.57 8.24 -8.95
CA PRO A 31 -10.40 8.58 -7.81
C PRO A 31 -9.69 9.51 -6.82
N ASP A 32 -10.48 10.29 -6.07
CA ASP A 32 -9.96 11.19 -5.04
C ASP A 32 -9.05 10.43 -4.05
N ASP A 33 -7.92 11.05 -3.68
CA ASP A 33 -6.90 10.51 -2.79
C ASP A 33 -6.18 9.23 -3.26
N TYR A 34 -6.36 8.80 -4.52
CA TYR A 34 -5.58 7.70 -5.11
C TYR A 34 -4.37 8.22 -5.89
N TRP A 35 -3.29 7.44 -5.84
CA TRP A 35 -2.14 7.58 -6.72
C TRP A 35 -2.14 6.46 -7.75
N VAL A 36 -1.94 6.81 -9.02
CA VAL A 36 -1.76 5.83 -10.10
C VAL A 36 -0.29 5.47 -10.26
N VAL A 37 0.01 4.17 -10.36
CA VAL A 37 1.32 3.66 -10.78
C VAL A 37 1.33 3.60 -12.31
N GLY A 38 1.37 4.80 -12.92
CA GLY A 38 1.25 4.96 -14.37
C GLY A 38 2.55 4.71 -15.15
N GLN A 39 3.67 4.63 -14.44
CA GLN A 39 4.99 4.40 -15.02
C GLN A 39 5.78 3.35 -14.23
N THR A 40 6.66 2.64 -14.94
CA THR A 40 7.65 1.77 -14.36
C THR A 40 8.73 2.60 -13.64
N THR A 41 9.56 1.95 -12.81
CA THR A 41 10.68 2.62 -12.11
C THR A 41 11.74 3.26 -13.03
N ASP A 42 11.73 2.97 -14.33
CA ASP A 42 12.52 3.64 -15.38
C ASP A 42 11.73 4.61 -16.27
N GLY A 43 10.47 4.89 -15.95
CA GLY A 43 9.68 5.93 -16.63
C GLY A 43 8.92 5.46 -17.88
N PHE A 44 8.92 4.16 -18.21
CA PHE A 44 8.09 3.61 -19.28
C PHE A 44 6.63 3.43 -18.82
N ASP A 45 5.69 3.29 -19.76
CA ASP A 45 4.28 3.11 -19.43
C ASP A 45 4.04 1.78 -18.68
N ALA A 46 3.34 1.85 -17.55
CA ALA A 46 3.07 0.68 -16.70
C ALA A 46 1.72 -0.02 -17.00
N ASN A 47 1.31 -0.07 -18.27
CA ASN A 47 0.10 -0.79 -18.66
C ASN A 47 0.25 -2.30 -18.43
N LEU A 48 -0.53 -2.83 -17.49
CA LEU A 48 -0.54 -4.25 -17.13
C LEU A 48 -1.35 -5.12 -18.10
N TRP A 49 -2.10 -4.51 -19.03
CA TRP A 49 -2.88 -5.25 -20.00
C TRP A 49 -2.08 -5.55 -21.27
N LYS A 50 -1.99 -6.84 -21.60
CA LYS A 50 -1.40 -7.27 -22.87
C LYS A 50 -2.41 -7.12 -24.01
N ASP A 51 -2.11 -6.19 -24.91
CA ASP A 51 -2.88 -5.95 -26.13
C ASP A 51 -2.95 -7.19 -27.02
N SER A 52 -4.04 -7.28 -27.80
CA SER A 52 -4.21 -8.30 -28.83
C SER A 52 -4.20 -7.62 -30.18
N ILE A 53 -3.46 -8.19 -31.14
CA ILE A 53 -3.21 -7.60 -32.47
C ILE A 53 -4.51 -7.34 -33.25
N PHE A 54 -5.61 -8.03 -32.91
CA PHE A 54 -6.91 -7.92 -33.58
C PHE A 54 -7.99 -7.19 -32.75
N LYS A 55 -7.63 -6.55 -31.64
CA LYS A 55 -8.60 -5.87 -30.76
C LYS A 55 -8.18 -4.44 -30.47
N SER A 56 -9.16 -3.62 -30.09
CA SER A 56 -8.92 -2.29 -29.55
C SER A 56 -7.96 -2.35 -28.36
N LYS A 57 -7.14 -1.30 -28.25
CA LYS A 57 -6.22 -1.13 -27.13
C LYS A 57 -7.00 -1.05 -25.83
N VAL A 58 -6.55 -1.82 -24.84
CA VAL A 58 -7.09 -1.76 -23.48
C VAL A 58 -5.92 -1.47 -22.55
N THR A 59 -6.14 -0.59 -21.59
CA THR A 59 -5.12 -0.21 -20.60
C THR A 59 -5.60 -0.54 -19.21
N ARG A 60 -4.66 -0.95 -18.36
CA ARG A 60 -4.87 -1.21 -16.94
C ARG A 60 -3.67 -0.74 -16.14
N TYR A 61 -3.91 0.10 -15.14
CA TYR A 61 -2.89 0.66 -14.27
C TYR A 61 -3.24 0.36 -12.82
N LEU A 62 -2.26 -0.04 -12.00
CA LEU A 62 -2.49 -0.10 -10.56
C LEU A 62 -2.67 1.29 -9.99
N CYS A 63 -3.51 1.40 -8.98
CA CYS A 63 -3.61 2.57 -8.14
C CYS A 63 -3.72 2.14 -6.68
N PHE A 64 -3.42 3.07 -5.77
CA PHE A 64 -3.55 2.84 -4.35
C PHE A 64 -3.85 4.15 -3.62
N THR A 65 -4.39 4.05 -2.41
CA THR A 65 -4.54 5.19 -1.49
C THR A 65 -3.97 4.86 -0.12
N ARG A 66 -3.69 5.92 0.65
CA ARG A 66 -3.28 5.91 2.06
C ARG A 66 -4.28 6.68 2.91
N ALA A 67 -5.35 7.20 2.30
CA ALA A 67 -6.37 7.93 3.00
C ALA A 67 -7.04 7.03 4.03
N ALA A 68 -7.29 7.59 5.22
CA ALA A 68 -8.01 6.88 6.25
C ALA A 68 -9.47 6.71 5.83
N THR A 69 -9.96 5.48 5.82
CA THR A 69 -11.36 5.16 5.52
C THR A 69 -12.31 5.42 6.71
N SER A 70 -11.75 5.80 7.87
CA SER A 70 -12.49 6.05 9.11
C SER A 70 -12.04 7.36 9.75
N ARG A 71 -12.98 8.07 10.38
CA ARG A 71 -12.68 9.23 11.25
C ARG A 71 -11.73 8.88 12.40
N ASN A 72 -11.60 7.60 12.73
CA ASN A 72 -10.57 7.08 13.61
C ASN A 72 -9.57 6.24 12.79
N PRO A 73 -8.36 6.78 12.49
CA PRO A 73 -7.32 6.06 11.75
C PRO A 73 -6.87 4.74 12.40
N LYS A 74 -7.11 4.53 13.69
CA LYS A 74 -6.81 3.23 14.36
C LYS A 74 -7.77 2.11 13.95
N LEU A 75 -8.95 2.48 13.43
CA LEU A 75 -9.99 1.56 12.97
C LEU A 75 -9.96 1.38 11.45
N SER A 76 -9.12 2.12 10.71
CA SER A 76 -8.97 1.87 9.28
C SER A 76 -8.25 0.55 9.05
N ASN A 77 -8.62 -0.13 7.97
CA ASN A 77 -7.87 -1.28 7.51
C ASN A 77 -6.60 -0.83 6.76
N VAL A 78 -5.60 -1.71 6.73
CA VAL A 78 -4.38 -1.56 5.95
C VAL A 78 -4.13 -2.82 5.12
N VAL A 79 -3.46 -2.66 3.99
CA VAL A 79 -3.09 -3.75 3.10
C VAL A 79 -1.82 -4.41 3.61
N VAL A 80 -1.85 -5.72 3.83
CA VAL A 80 -0.70 -6.47 4.40
C VAL A 80 -0.12 -7.50 3.45
N ASP A 81 -0.87 -7.90 2.41
CA ASP A 81 -0.37 -8.83 1.40
C ASP A 81 -1.11 -8.59 0.06
N MET A 82 -0.42 -8.89 -1.04
CA MET A 82 -0.92 -8.88 -2.40
C MET A 82 -0.50 -10.18 -3.10
N LYS A 83 -1.41 -10.79 -3.84
CA LYS A 83 -1.11 -12.00 -4.62
C LYS A 83 -1.69 -11.90 -6.02
N LEU A 84 -0.89 -12.27 -7.02
CA LEU A 84 -1.39 -12.53 -8.36
C LEU A 84 -1.72 -14.02 -8.46
N LEU A 85 -2.96 -14.34 -8.81
CA LEU A 85 -3.45 -15.73 -8.88
C LEU A 85 -4.05 -16.00 -10.25
N GLU A 86 -3.91 -17.22 -10.76
CA GLU A 86 -4.67 -17.62 -11.93
C GLU A 86 -6.17 -17.66 -11.59
N LEU A 87 -7.04 -17.40 -12.58
CA LEU A 87 -8.49 -17.38 -12.33
C LEU A 87 -9.04 -18.73 -11.82
N LYS A 88 -8.38 -19.83 -12.18
CA LYS A 88 -8.77 -21.21 -11.79
C LYS A 88 -8.38 -21.55 -10.35
N ASP A 89 -7.43 -20.82 -9.77
CA ASP A 89 -6.93 -21.12 -8.43
C ASP A 89 -7.98 -20.74 -7.39
N SER A 90 -8.01 -21.43 -6.25
CA SER A 90 -8.87 -21.05 -5.12
C SER A 90 -8.42 -19.74 -4.49
N LEU A 91 -9.35 -18.89 -4.09
CA LEU A 91 -9.05 -17.67 -3.34
C LEU A 91 -8.52 -18.02 -1.94
N PRO A 92 -7.31 -17.60 -1.54
CA PRO A 92 -6.78 -17.85 -0.20
C PRO A 92 -7.58 -17.11 0.88
N GLU A 93 -7.58 -17.65 2.10
CA GLU A 93 -8.33 -17.07 3.21
C GLU A 93 -7.92 -15.62 3.54
N GLY A 94 -8.92 -14.75 3.69
CA GLY A 94 -8.75 -13.34 4.01
C GLY A 94 -8.34 -12.46 2.84
N PHE A 95 -8.21 -13.01 1.62
CA PHE A 95 -7.96 -12.22 0.41
C PHE A 95 -9.28 -11.83 -0.26
N THR A 96 -9.30 -10.64 -0.85
CA THR A 96 -10.38 -10.15 -1.70
C THR A 96 -9.83 -9.92 -3.11
N PRO A 97 -10.48 -10.43 -4.18
CA PRO A 97 -10.05 -10.19 -5.55
C PRO A 97 -10.46 -8.80 -6.04
N ILE A 98 -9.57 -8.13 -6.77
CA ILE A 98 -9.88 -6.95 -7.58
C ILE A 98 -10.38 -7.44 -8.94
N GLN A 99 -11.70 -7.46 -9.10
CA GLN A 99 -12.35 -8.03 -10.28
C GLN A 99 -12.48 -7.02 -11.42
N ASP A 100 -12.87 -5.79 -11.07
CA ASP A 100 -13.19 -4.74 -12.01
C ASP A 100 -12.36 -3.47 -11.78
N THR A 101 -12.25 -2.65 -12.81
CA THR A 101 -11.62 -1.34 -12.73
C THR A 101 -12.47 -0.38 -11.92
N MET A 102 -11.84 0.47 -11.12
CA MET A 102 -12.56 1.40 -10.25
C MET A 102 -13.30 2.49 -11.04
N ASP A 103 -12.71 2.94 -12.15
CA ASP A 103 -13.20 4.03 -12.99
C ASP A 103 -14.32 3.58 -13.94
N THR A 104 -14.12 2.47 -14.65
CA THR A 104 -15.04 2.04 -15.71
C THR A 104 -15.84 0.78 -15.41
N GLN A 105 -15.60 0.11 -14.28
CA GLN A 105 -16.25 -1.15 -13.90
C GLN A 105 -16.08 -2.25 -14.97
N GLU A 106 -15.00 -2.19 -15.75
CA GLU A 106 -14.62 -3.22 -16.70
C GLU A 106 -13.71 -4.25 -16.03
N GLN A 107 -13.59 -5.45 -16.60
CA GLN A 107 -12.66 -6.48 -16.09
C GLN A 107 -11.26 -5.91 -15.84
N ALA A 108 -10.77 -6.03 -14.60
CA ALA A 108 -9.49 -5.50 -14.15
C ALA A 108 -8.31 -6.19 -14.84
N LEU A 109 -8.32 -7.53 -14.88
CA LEU A 109 -7.24 -8.37 -15.43
C LEU A 109 -7.82 -9.62 -16.13
N ARG A 110 -7.12 -10.14 -17.15
CA ARG A 110 -7.67 -11.21 -18.03
C ARG A 110 -7.44 -12.64 -17.58
N LYS A 111 -6.17 -13.01 -17.35
CA LYS A 111 -5.73 -14.40 -17.14
C LYS A 111 -5.52 -14.72 -15.66
N GLU A 112 -5.21 -13.67 -14.92
CA GLU A 112 -4.94 -13.69 -13.51
C GLU A 112 -5.80 -12.62 -12.86
N ARG A 113 -6.00 -12.73 -11.56
CA ARG A 113 -6.62 -11.71 -10.72
C ARG A 113 -5.64 -11.27 -9.66
N LEU A 114 -5.61 -9.97 -9.40
CA LEU A 114 -4.90 -9.42 -8.26
C LEU A 114 -5.79 -9.55 -7.03
N CYS A 115 -5.25 -10.14 -5.98
CA CYS A 115 -5.92 -10.33 -4.71
C CYS A 115 -5.19 -9.57 -3.62
N VAL A 116 -5.94 -8.95 -2.72
CA VAL A 116 -5.42 -8.10 -1.63
C VAL A 116 -5.93 -8.61 -0.29
N LYS A 117 -5.08 -8.57 0.74
CA LYS A 117 -5.45 -8.91 2.12
C LYS A 117 -5.43 -7.66 2.97
N PHE A 118 -6.56 -7.40 3.61
CA PHE A 118 -6.74 -6.30 4.56
C PHE A 118 -6.81 -6.82 5.97
N VAL A 119 -6.25 -6.06 6.91
CA VAL A 119 -6.46 -6.25 8.34
C VAL A 119 -6.67 -4.89 9.01
N PRO A 120 -7.34 -4.83 10.17
CA PRO A 120 -7.38 -3.60 10.97
C PRO A 120 -5.96 -3.10 11.28
N ARG A 121 -5.71 -1.80 11.14
CA ARG A 121 -4.37 -1.21 11.36
C ARG A 121 -3.75 -1.60 12.69
N HIS A 122 -4.55 -1.64 13.76
CA HIS A 122 -4.09 -1.96 15.10
C HIS A 122 -3.70 -3.43 15.31
N SER A 123 -4.07 -4.33 14.39
CA SER A 123 -3.81 -5.78 14.51
C SER A 123 -2.53 -6.24 13.80
N THR A 124 -1.75 -5.31 13.24
CA THR A 124 -0.50 -5.65 12.54
C THR A 124 0.63 -4.68 12.90
N ASP A 125 1.86 -5.19 12.91
CA ASP A 125 3.09 -4.39 13.04
C ASP A 125 3.63 -3.95 11.68
N MET A 126 3.29 -4.64 10.59
CA MET A 126 3.78 -4.36 9.25
C MET A 126 2.63 -4.24 8.26
N ALA A 127 2.76 -3.33 7.31
CA ALA A 127 1.81 -3.15 6.21
C ALA A 127 2.53 -2.71 4.95
N ILE A 128 1.87 -2.90 3.82
CA ILE A 128 2.39 -2.47 2.52
C ILE A 128 2.35 -0.94 2.48
N CYS A 129 3.50 -0.30 2.24
CA CYS A 129 3.61 1.15 2.16
C CYS A 129 3.85 1.65 0.73
N ASN A 130 4.32 0.77 -0.17
CA ASN A 130 4.62 1.11 -1.54
C ASN A 130 4.30 -0.05 -2.49
N VAL A 131 3.92 0.30 -3.73
CA VAL A 131 3.76 -0.63 -4.85
C VAL A 131 4.53 -0.06 -6.03
N ALA A 132 5.30 -0.91 -6.70
CA ALA A 132 6.16 -0.51 -7.80
C ALA A 132 6.03 -1.48 -8.97
N ILE A 133 6.11 -0.93 -10.19
CA ILE A 133 6.18 -1.70 -11.43
C ILE A 133 7.58 -1.57 -12.01
N GLN A 134 8.15 -2.68 -12.47
CA GLN A 134 9.48 -2.71 -13.07
C GLN A 134 9.48 -3.52 -14.35
N SER A 135 10.25 -3.11 -15.35
CA SER A 135 10.55 -3.98 -16.49
C SER A 135 11.27 -5.25 -16.00
N LYS A 136 10.85 -6.41 -16.48
CA LYS A 136 11.46 -7.71 -16.14
C LYS A 136 12.98 -7.78 -16.37
N SER A 137 13.52 -6.95 -17.26
CA SER A 137 14.96 -6.90 -17.54
C SER A 137 15.81 -6.46 -16.34
N LYS A 138 15.20 -5.95 -15.27
CA LYS A 138 15.88 -5.60 -14.02
C LYS A 138 15.68 -6.70 -12.97
N LEU A 139 16.78 -7.11 -12.35
CA LEU A 139 16.86 -8.39 -11.63
C LEU A 139 16.33 -8.34 -10.19
N SER A 140 16.13 -7.17 -9.58
CA SER A 140 15.62 -7.05 -8.21
C SER A 140 15.29 -5.60 -7.86
N LEU A 141 14.31 -5.41 -6.97
CA LEU A 141 14.03 -4.14 -6.31
C LEU A 141 14.28 -4.31 -4.79
N PRO A 142 15.31 -3.65 -4.23
CA PRO A 142 15.68 -3.81 -2.82
C PRO A 142 14.51 -3.56 -1.86
N TYR A 143 14.40 -4.40 -0.82
CA TYR A 143 13.36 -4.33 0.21
C TYR A 143 11.92 -4.51 -0.29
N HIS A 144 11.73 -4.89 -1.55
CA HIS A 144 10.43 -5.18 -2.11
C HIS A 144 10.23 -6.69 -2.33
N THR A 145 8.98 -7.12 -2.24
CA THR A 145 8.53 -8.47 -2.53
C THR A 145 7.89 -8.52 -3.91
N TYR A 146 8.35 -9.46 -4.74
CA TYR A 146 7.77 -9.76 -6.05
C TYR A 146 6.50 -10.59 -5.89
N ILE A 147 5.44 -10.24 -6.61
CA ILE A 147 4.16 -10.99 -6.56
C ILE A 147 3.74 -11.62 -7.88
N GLY A 148 4.38 -11.26 -8.99
CA GLY A 148 3.98 -11.72 -10.31
C GLY A 148 4.32 -10.74 -11.43
N GLU A 149 3.99 -11.13 -12.65
CA GLU A 149 4.30 -10.38 -13.87
C GLU A 149 3.08 -10.32 -14.78
N LEU A 150 2.77 -9.11 -15.27
CA LEU A 150 1.72 -8.88 -16.25
C LEU A 150 2.28 -8.04 -17.39
N ASN A 151 2.00 -8.44 -18.64
CA ASN A 151 2.45 -7.71 -19.83
C ASN A 151 3.98 -7.43 -19.87
N GLY A 152 4.81 -8.35 -19.36
CA GLY A 152 6.27 -8.14 -19.31
C GLY A 152 6.74 -7.24 -18.16
N LEU A 153 5.82 -6.83 -17.28
CA LEU A 153 6.07 -5.92 -16.17
C LEU A 153 5.92 -6.65 -14.84
N ALA A 154 6.99 -6.65 -14.05
CA ALA A 154 7.03 -7.23 -12.72
C ALA A 154 6.35 -6.30 -11.70
N ILE A 155 5.51 -6.87 -10.86
CA ILE A 155 4.77 -6.17 -9.81
C ILE A 155 5.44 -6.45 -8.46
N TRP A 156 5.71 -5.39 -7.71
CA TRP A 156 6.42 -5.41 -6.44
C TRP A 156 5.67 -4.61 -5.39
N TYR A 157 5.77 -5.01 -4.12
CA TYR A 157 5.36 -4.19 -2.99
C TYR A 157 6.46 -4.08 -1.94
N GLN A 158 6.43 -3.03 -1.11
CA GLN A 158 7.31 -2.87 0.04
C GLN A 158 6.50 -2.91 1.33
N LEU A 159 6.93 -3.72 2.30
CA LEU A 159 6.42 -3.68 3.66
C LEU A 159 7.27 -2.73 4.51
N LYS A 160 6.60 -2.00 5.39
CA LYS A 160 7.23 -1.22 6.47
C LYS A 160 6.49 -1.41 7.78
N ASN A 161 7.15 -1.04 8.88
CA ASN A 161 6.51 -1.00 10.19
C ASN A 161 5.38 0.04 10.18
N VAL A 162 4.24 -0.32 10.74
CA VAL A 162 3.11 0.58 10.95
C VAL A 162 3.40 1.41 12.20
N PRO A 163 3.46 2.76 12.11
CA PRO A 163 3.60 3.59 13.29
C PRO A 163 2.41 3.34 14.22
N LYS A 164 2.68 2.75 15.38
CA LYS A 164 1.70 2.63 16.46
C LYS A 164 1.62 4.00 17.15
N PRO A 165 0.41 4.51 17.44
CA PRO A 165 0.26 5.66 18.32
C PRO A 165 0.97 5.32 19.62
N GLN A 166 2.02 6.07 19.97
CA GLN A 166 2.64 5.93 21.29
C GLN A 166 1.52 6.06 22.32
N GLU A 167 1.33 5.02 23.14
CA GLU A 167 0.56 5.18 24.36
C GLU A 167 1.31 6.25 25.15
N MET A 168 0.71 7.44 25.27
CA MET A 168 1.21 8.45 26.21
C MET A 168 1.16 7.78 27.58
N VAL A 169 2.31 7.29 28.04
CA VAL A 169 2.51 6.86 29.41
C VAL A 169 2.23 8.10 30.24
N GLN A 170 1.02 8.19 30.80
CA GLN A 170 0.70 9.14 31.85
C GLN A 170 1.61 8.79 33.02
N LYS A 171 2.77 9.43 33.06
CA LYS A 171 3.61 9.45 34.24
C LYS A 171 2.91 10.34 35.26
N SER A 172 1.91 9.79 35.95
CA SER A 172 1.36 10.40 37.16
C SER A 172 2.45 10.36 38.22
N THR A 173 3.23 11.43 38.30
CA THR A 173 4.12 11.65 39.43
C THR A 173 3.25 11.87 40.66
N SER A 174 3.07 10.83 41.48
CA SER A 174 2.54 10.99 42.83
C SER A 174 3.57 11.78 43.64
N VAL A 175 3.29 13.06 43.88
CA VAL A 175 4.00 13.85 44.89
C VAL A 175 3.56 13.30 46.24
N SER A 176 4.42 12.52 46.88
CA SER A 176 4.24 12.11 48.27
C SER A 176 4.47 13.30 49.19
N ASP A 177 3.49 13.54 50.06
CA ASP A 177 3.48 14.56 51.11
C ASP A 177 4.73 14.49 51.99
N VAL A 178 5.51 15.57 52.02
CA VAL A 178 6.47 15.80 53.11
C VAL A 178 5.71 16.55 54.22
N THR A 179 5.22 15.79 55.20
CA THR A 179 4.75 16.36 56.46
C THR A 179 5.95 16.93 57.21
N ARG A 180 6.00 18.26 57.33
CA ARG A 180 6.82 18.96 58.34
C ARG A 180 5.93 19.98 59.04
N CYS A 181 5.24 19.57 60.10
CA CYS A 181 4.76 20.50 61.12
C CYS A 181 5.77 20.47 62.27
N MET A 182 6.29 21.66 62.58
CA MET A 182 7.08 21.93 63.78
C MET A 182 6.15 22.06 64.98
N GLN A 183 6.48 21.38 66.07
CA GLN A 183 6.42 21.89 67.45
C GLN A 183 7.21 20.97 68.38
#